data_AF-T1HYF6-F1
#
_entry.id   AF-T1HYF6-F1
#
_cell.length_a   1.000
_cell.length_b   1.000
_cell.length_c   1.000
_cell.angle_alpha   90.00
_cell.angle_beta   90.00
_cell.angle_gamma   90.00
#
_symmetry.space_group_name_H-M   'P 1'
#
loop_
_entity.id
_entity.type
_entity.pdbx_description
1 polymer ?
#
loop_
_entity_poly.entity_id
_entity_poly.type
_entity_poly.pdbx_seq_one_letter_code
_entity_poly.pdbx_strand_id
1 'polypeptide(L)'
;VLLRPITGRRHQLRVHCAHIGHTVVGDYTYSRRKDVIPKRTYLHAFRLILPNTVESLDIVAPDPFLPSKEISNGWVPVETINVLNEEALKKLEVNEL
;
A
#
# COMPACT_ATOMS: atom_id res chain seq x y z
N VAL A 1 2.72 -4.48 -3.42
CA VAL A 1 3.85 -3.53 -3.26
C VAL A 1 3.72 -2.81 -1.93
N LEU A 2 4.82 -2.40 -1.30
CA LEU A 2 4.82 -1.46 -0.19
C LEU A 2 5.23 -0.08 -0.69
N LEU A 3 4.58 0.97 -0.18
CA LEU A 3 4.80 2.35 -0.59
C LEU A 3 4.95 3.22 0.65
N ARG A 4 5.96 4.10 0.66
CA ARG A 4 6.15 5.10 1.72
C ARG A 4 6.10 6.51 1.11
N PRO A 5 4.98 7.24 1.25
CA PRO A 5 4.90 8.61 0.76
C PRO A 5 5.73 9.54 1.65
N ILE A 6 6.57 10.39 1.05
CA ILE A 6 7.31 11.46 1.74
C ILE A 6 6.45 12.72 1.92
N THR A 7 5.45 12.89 1.06
CA THR A 7 4.53 14.02 1.08
C THR A 7 3.08 13.54 1.06
N GLY A 8 2.14 14.41 1.45
CA GLY A 8 0.72 14.07 1.64
C GLY A 8 -0.23 14.64 0.58
N ARG A 9 0.15 14.71 -0.70
CA ARG A 9 -0.74 15.26 -1.74
C ARG A 9 -1.98 14.38 -1.89
N ARG A 10 -3.11 15.01 -2.24
CA ARG A 10 -4.39 14.30 -2.46
C ARG A 10 -4.20 13.19 -3.49
N HIS A 11 -4.56 11.95 -3.11
CA HIS A 11 -4.46 10.75 -3.94
C HIS A 11 -3.04 10.41 -4.44
N GLN A 12 -1.98 10.93 -3.82
CA GLN A 12 -0.60 10.85 -4.32
C GLN A 12 -0.17 9.46 -4.80
N LEU A 13 -0.30 8.44 -3.95
CA LEU A 13 0.10 7.07 -4.30
C LEU A 13 -0.69 6.53 -5.51
N ARG A 14 -2.00 6.79 -5.56
CA ARG A 14 -2.88 6.35 -6.65
C ARG A 14 -2.48 6.97 -7.99
N VAL A 15 -2.22 8.29 -7.98
CA VAL A 15 -1.76 9.04 -9.16
C VAL A 15 -0.41 8.52 -9.63
N HIS A 16 0.55 8.36 -8.71
CA HIS A 16 1.89 7.90 -9.04
C HIS A 16 1.87 6.50 -9.66
N CYS A 17 1.17 5.56 -9.01
CA CYS A 17 0.97 4.20 -9.51
C CYS A 17 0.34 4.18 -10.92
N ALA A 18 -0.71 4.97 -11.15
CA ALA A 18 -1.31 5.07 -12.48
C ALA A 18 -0.37 5.69 -13.52
N HIS A 19 0.39 6.72 -13.15
CA HIS A 19 1.33 7.41 -14.03
C HIS A 19 2.46 6.49 -14.52
N ILE A 20 2.98 5.62 -13.65
CA ILE A 20 4.02 4.63 -14.01
C ILE A 20 3.47 3.37 -14.71
N GLY A 21 2.17 3.35 -15.06
CA GLY A 21 1.53 2.22 -15.75
C GLY A 21 1.03 1.09 -14.85
N HIS A 22 1.15 1.22 -13.52
CA HIS A 22 0.75 0.21 -12.54
C HIS A 22 -0.41 0.71 -11.66
N THR A 23 -1.56 0.96 -12.28
CA THR A 23 -2.75 1.48 -11.57
C THR A 23 -3.17 0.54 -10.42
N VAL A 24 -3.54 1.12 -9.28
CA VAL A 24 -4.02 0.36 -8.11
C VAL A 24 -5.31 -0.38 -8.46
N VAL A 25 -5.41 -1.66 -8.08
CA VAL A 25 -6.60 -2.49 -8.31
C VAL A 25 -7.83 -1.89 -7.60
N GLY A 26 -8.97 -1.89 -8.27
CA GLY A 26 -10.22 -1.28 -7.81
C GLY A 26 -10.19 0.26 -7.78
N ASP A 27 -9.24 0.90 -8.48
CA ASP A 27 -9.19 2.36 -8.60
C ASP A 27 -10.02 2.82 -9.81
N TYR A 28 -11.32 2.99 -9.60
CA TYR A 28 -12.25 3.45 -10.63
C TYR A 28 -11.84 4.80 -11.26
N THR A 29 -11.27 5.71 -10.47
CA THR A 29 -10.95 7.07 -10.92
C THR A 29 -9.76 7.06 -11.88
N TYR A 30 -8.63 6.47 -11.46
CA TYR A 30 -7.40 6.53 -12.23
C TYR A 30 -7.27 5.43 -13.28
N SER A 31 -8.11 4.38 -13.22
CA SER A 31 -8.25 3.39 -14.29
C SER A 31 -9.09 3.87 -15.49
N ARG A 32 -9.50 5.16 -15.52
CA ARG A 32 -10.44 5.71 -16.51
C ARG A 32 -11.76 4.94 -16.55
N ARG A 33 -12.33 4.64 -15.37
CA ARG A 33 -13.60 3.93 -15.19
C ARG A 33 -13.60 2.48 -15.68
N LYS A 34 -12.43 1.88 -15.93
CA LYS A 34 -12.31 0.49 -16.37
C LYS A 34 -12.35 -0.50 -15.21
N ASP A 35 -11.77 -0.12 -14.08
CA ASP A 35 -11.65 -0.97 -12.90
C ASP A 35 -12.87 -0.78 -11.99
N VAL A 36 -13.91 -1.56 -12.27
CA VAL A 36 -15.21 -1.55 -11.57
C VAL A 36 -15.38 -2.71 -10.59
N ILE A 37 -14.56 -3.75 -10.75
CA ILE A 37 -14.49 -4.92 -9.88
C ILE A 37 -13.01 -5.14 -9.60
N PRO A 38 -12.57 -5.08 -8.34
CA PRO A 38 -13.36 -5.03 -7.11
C PRO A 38 -13.92 -3.64 -6.76
N LYS A 39 -15.02 -3.59 -5.99
CA LYS A 39 -15.71 -2.34 -5.59
C LYS A 39 -14.94 -1.45 -4.62
N ARG A 40 -13.77 -1.89 -4.16
CA ARG A 40 -12.89 -1.14 -3.25
C ARG A 40 -11.52 -1.01 -3.87
N THR A 41 -10.84 0.11 -3.58
CA THR A 41 -9.44 0.29 -3.95
C THR A 41 -8.53 -0.56 -3.06
N TYR A 42 -7.57 -1.26 -3.67
CA TYR A 42 -6.57 -2.10 -3.00
C TYR A 42 -5.39 -1.24 -2.55
N LEU A 43 -5.71 -0.26 -1.71
CA LEU A 43 -4.75 0.59 -1.03
C LEU A 43 -5.07 0.56 0.46
N HIS A 44 -4.06 0.25 1.27
CA HIS A 44 -4.21 0.09 2.72
C HIS A 44 -3.07 0.82 3.43
N ALA A 45 -3.42 1.62 4.43
CA ALA A 45 -2.45 2.27 5.31
C ALA A 45 -1.95 1.25 6.32
N PHE A 46 -0.77 0.68 6.06
CA PHE A 46 -0.25 -0.47 6.80
C PHE A 46 0.46 -0.10 8.11
N ARG A 47 1.34 0.92 8.10
CA ARG A 47 2.08 1.37 9.28
C ARG A 47 2.03 2.89 9.38
N LEU A 48 1.88 3.41 10.59
CA LEU A 48 1.87 4.84 10.89
C LEU A 48 2.83 5.10 12.05
N ILE A 49 3.90 5.85 11.76
CA ILE A 49 4.83 6.34 12.77
C ILE A 49 4.55 7.83 12.97
N LEU A 50 4.17 8.20 14.18
CA LEU A 50 3.91 9.59 14.58
C LEU A 50 4.78 9.95 15.78
N PRO A 51 5.93 10.63 15.56
CA PRO A 51 6.73 11.13 16.66
C PRO A 51 5.90 12.14 17.45
N ASN A 52 5.91 12.01 18.77
CA ASN A 52 5.21 12.93 19.66
C ASN A 52 6.06 13.16 20.94
N THR A 53 5.77 14.23 21.67
CA THR A 53 6.59 14.67 22.80
C THR A 53 6.43 13.84 24.07
N VAL A 54 5.42 12.98 24.15
CA VAL A 54 5.09 12.19 25.35
C VAL A 54 5.51 10.73 25.17
N GLU A 55 5.12 10.10 24.05
CA GLU A 55 5.32 8.69 23.78
C GLU A 55 5.80 8.28 22.37
N SER A 56 5.67 8.99 21.25
CA SER A 56 5.87 8.40 19.90
C SER A 56 5.02 7.14 19.59
N LEU A 57 4.15 7.26 18.59
CA LEU A 57 3.30 6.15 18.15
C LEU A 57 3.94 5.41 16.98
N ASP A 58 3.96 4.09 17.06
CA ASP A 58 4.30 3.20 15.95
C ASP A 58 3.21 2.12 15.84
N ILE A 59 2.29 2.33 14.90
CA ILE A 59 1.07 1.53 14.77
C ILE A 59 1.14 0.73 13.49
N VAL A 60 0.93 -0.58 13.58
CA VAL A 60 0.85 -1.50 12.43
C VAL A 60 -0.55 -2.11 12.37
N ALA A 61 -1.21 -1.97 11.23
CA ALA A 61 -2.49 -2.60 10.93
C ALA A 61 -2.28 -4.02 10.36
N PRO A 62 -3.21 -4.97 10.59
CA PRO A 62 -3.15 -6.28 9.94
C PRO A 62 -3.21 -6.16 8.41
N ASP A 63 -2.44 -6.98 7.70
CA ASP A 63 -2.47 -7.01 6.23
C ASP A 63 -3.82 -7.57 5.73
N PRO A 64 -4.64 -6.77 5.01
CA PRO A 64 -5.91 -7.24 4.47
C PRO A 64 -5.75 -8.00 3.14
N PHE A 65 -4.55 -8.03 2.55
CA PHE A 65 -4.30 -8.61 1.22
C PHE A 65 -3.67 -10.01 1.30
N LEU A 66 -4.00 -10.77 2.34
CA LEU A 66 -3.59 -12.16 2.50
C LEU A 66 -4.41 -13.09 1.58
N PRO A 67 -3.85 -14.23 1.12
CA PRO A 67 -4.51 -15.15 0.19
C PRO A 67 -5.63 -15.99 0.85
N SER A 68 -6.19 -15.57 1.98
CA SER A 68 -7.29 -16.28 2.63
C SER A 68 -8.57 -16.19 1.78
N LYS A 69 -9.38 -17.27 1.82
CA LYS A 69 -10.56 -17.46 0.96
C LYS A 69 -11.66 -16.39 1.13
N GLU A 70 -11.64 -15.62 2.21
CA GLU A 70 -12.74 -14.71 2.58
C GLU A 70 -12.49 -13.24 2.21
N ILE A 71 -11.23 -12.81 2.05
CA ILE A 71 -10.87 -11.38 1.95
C ILE A 71 -10.20 -11.04 0.59
N SER A 72 -9.63 -12.03 -0.09
CA SER A 72 -8.71 -11.82 -1.22
C SER A 72 -9.36 -11.52 -2.58
N ASN A 73 -10.69 -11.66 -2.76
CA ASN A 73 -11.34 -11.70 -4.09
C ASN A 73 -10.60 -12.63 -5.09
N GLY A 74 -10.01 -13.72 -4.60
CA GLY A 74 -9.24 -14.67 -5.43
C GLY A 74 -7.81 -14.24 -5.74
N TRP A 75 -7.26 -13.23 -5.04
CA TRP A 75 -5.85 -12.89 -5.13
C TRP A 75 -4.97 -14.03 -4.62
N VAL A 76 -4.02 -14.46 -5.44
CA VAL A 76 -3.03 -15.51 -5.12
C VAL A 76 -1.64 -15.03 -5.54
N PRO A 77 -0.65 -15.03 -4.63
CA PRO A 77 0.72 -14.70 -5.00
C PRO A 77 1.33 -15.82 -5.84
N VAL A 78 1.93 -15.47 -6.98
CA VAL A 78 2.66 -16.41 -7.85
C VAL A 78 4.18 -16.40 -7.58
N GLU A 79 4.69 -15.30 -7.05
CA GLU A 79 6.10 -15.08 -6.75
C GLU A 79 6.22 -14.14 -5.55
N THR A 80 7.21 -14.38 -4.69
CA THR A 80 7.52 -13.54 -3.54
C THR A 80 8.91 -12.94 -3.70
N ILE A 81 8.97 -11.65 -4.04
CA ILE A 81 10.24 -10.90 -4.19
C ILE A 81 10.76 -10.43 -2.84
N ASN A 82 9.87 -9.96 -1.96
CA ASN A 82 10.19 -9.55 -0.59
C ASN A 82 9.12 -10.09 0.36
N VAL A 83 9.53 -10.72 1.45
CA VAL A 83 8.64 -11.12 2.54
C VAL A 83 8.26 -9.86 3.34
N LEU A 84 6.97 -9.68 3.64
CA LEU A 84 6.51 -8.55 4.47
C LEU A 84 6.97 -8.74 5.93
N ASN A 85 8.08 -8.11 6.28
CA ASN A 85 8.69 -8.13 7.60
C ASN A 85 9.46 -6.81 7.85
N GLU A 86 10.10 -6.68 9.02
CA GLU A 86 10.88 -5.48 9.35
C GLU A 86 12.03 -5.20 8.37
N GLU A 87 12.61 -6.23 7.75
CA GLU A 87 13.67 -6.05 6.75
C GLU A 87 13.13 -5.39 5.48
N ALA A 88 11.93 -5.78 5.02
CA ALA A 88 11.28 -5.12 3.90
C ALA A 88 10.89 -3.66 4.20
N LEU A 89 10.53 -3.35 5.46
CA LEU A 89 10.23 -1.98 5.87
C LEU A 89 11.48 -1.10 5.88
N LYS A 90 12.62 -1.63 6.36
CA LYS A 90 13.92 -0.93 6.31
C LYS A 90 14.36 -0.55 4.90
N LYS A 91 14.01 -1.37 3.88
CA LYS A 91 14.29 -1.02 2.47
C LYS A 91 13.57 0.24 1.99
N LEU A 92 12.53 0.70 2.69
CA LEU A 92 11.78 1.92 2.37
C LEU A 92 12.29 3.15 3.13
N GLU A 93 13.11 2.95 4.16
CA GLU A 93 13.77 4.06 4.84
C GLU A 93 14.68 4.75 3.82
N VAL A 94 14.48 6.06 3.67
CA VAL A 94 15.37 6.83 2.80
C VAL A 94 16.61 7.07 3.63
N ASN A 95 17.76 6.60 3.16
CA ASN A 95 19.04 7.08 3.64
C ASN A 95 19.01 8.60 3.42
N GLU A 96 18.93 9.37 4.51
CA GLU A 96 19.14 10.80 4.44
C GLU A 96 20.54 11.02 3.84
N LEU A 97 20.58 11.60 2.64
CA LEU A 97 21.79 12.19 2.07
C LEU A 97 22.02 13.55 2.71
#